data_AF-A0A931RVP8-F1
#
_entry.id   AF-A0A931RVP8-F1
#
_cell.length_a   1.000
_cell.length_b   1.000
_cell.length_c   1.000
_cell.angle_alpha   90.00
_cell.angle_beta   90.00
_cell.angle_gamma   90.00
#
_symmetry.space_group_name_H-M   'P 1'
#
loop_
_entity.id
_entity.type
_entity.pdbx_description
1 polymer ?
#
loop_
_entity_poly.entity_id
_entity_poly.type
_entity_poly.pdbx_seq_one_letter_code
_entity_poly.pdbx_strand_id
1 'polypeptide(L)'
;MTLLIPRLGIIRDSSSSVAAIYAADSALEWCIYESRYAGNLNSPSMSAIWGSSRPTYTITDLTAPVPGDICPLDQTLSHRAVGTYRGVTRALELF
;
A
#
# COMPACT_ATOMS: atom_id res chain seq x y z
N MET A 1 8.27 -11.13 34.86
CA MET A 1 7.30 -10.02 34.97
C MET A 1 7.51 -9.12 33.77
N THR A 2 6.68 -9.26 32.74
CA THR A 2 6.79 -8.50 31.49
C THR A 2 6.04 -7.19 31.65
N LEU A 3 6.78 -6.08 31.62
CA LEU A 3 6.20 -4.74 31.59
C LEU A 3 5.72 -4.48 30.15
N LEU A 4 4.40 -4.56 29.94
CA LEU A 4 3.76 -4.13 28.69
C LEU A 4 3.70 -2.61 28.70
N ILE A 5 4.61 -1.96 27.98
CA ILE A 5 4.53 -0.52 27.73
C ILE A 5 3.54 -0.32 26.57
N PRO A 6 2.35 0.25 26.80
CA PRO A 6 1.46 0.60 25.70
C PRO A 6 2.16 1.67 24.86
N ARG A 7 2.36 1.38 23.57
CA ARG A 7 2.70 2.44 22.62
C ARG A 7 1.53 3.42 22.61
N LEU A 8 1.71 4.56 23.28
CA LEU A 8 0.83 5.72 23.15
C LEU A 8 0.94 6.20 21.70
N GLY A 9 0.10 5.65 20.83
CA GLY A 9 -0.03 6.09 19.45
C GLY A 9 -0.46 7.55 19.47
N ILE A 10 0.45 8.44 19.09
CA ILE A 10 0.16 9.87 18.99
C ILE A 10 -0.96 9.99 17.95
N ILE A 11 -1.98 10.83 18.18
CA ILE A 11 -3.12 11.04 17.26
C ILE A 11 -2.68 11.29 15.80
N ARG A 12 -1.45 11.74 15.57
CA ARG A 12 -0.84 11.91 14.25
C ARG A 12 -0.60 10.59 13.50
N ASP A 13 -0.44 9.48 14.21
CA ASP A 13 -0.33 8.15 13.62
C ASP A 13 -1.64 7.71 12.99
N SER A 14 -2.80 8.11 13.54
CA SER A 14 -4.10 7.74 12.97
C SER A 14 -4.37 8.51 11.67
N SER A 15 -4.13 9.82 11.64
CA SER A 15 -4.31 10.61 10.42
C SER A 15 -3.30 10.23 9.34
N SER A 16 -2.06 9.92 9.71
CA SER A 16 -1.05 9.43 8.76
C SER A 16 -1.32 8.00 8.31
N SER A 17 -1.97 7.18 9.14
CA SER A 17 -2.43 5.84 8.77
C SER A 17 -3.48 5.87 7.67
N VAL A 18 -4.38 6.85 7.66
CA VAL A 18 -5.41 6.97 6.60
C VAL A 18 -4.74 7.18 5.24
N ALA A 19 -3.75 8.07 5.16
CA ALA A 19 -3.01 8.30 3.92
C ALA A 19 -2.19 7.08 3.48
N ALA A 20 -1.59 6.36 4.43
CA ALA A 20 -0.88 5.12 4.15
C ALA A 20 -1.82 4.01 3.65
N ILE A 21 -3.01 3.84 4.27
CA ILE A 21 -4.03 2.89 3.80
C ILE A 21 -4.54 3.28 2.42
N TYR A 22 -4.84 4.55 2.19
CA TYR A 22 -5.29 5.04 0.88
C TYR A 22 -4.32 4.64 -0.24
N ALA A 23 -3.00 4.80 -0.01
CA ALA A 23 -2.01 4.42 -1.01
C ALA A 23 -1.92 2.90 -1.22
N ALA A 24 -2.04 2.11 -0.15
CA ALA A 24 -2.08 0.65 -0.26
C ALA A 24 -3.33 0.16 -1.02
N ASP A 25 -4.49 0.75 -0.73
CA ASP A 25 -5.78 0.39 -1.32
C ASP A 25 -5.83 0.73 -2.81
N SER A 26 -5.42 1.96 -3.15
CA SER A 26 -5.32 2.42 -4.54
C SER A 26 -4.35 1.55 -5.38
N ALA A 27 -3.25 1.08 -4.77
CA ALA A 27 -2.29 0.19 -5.44
C ALA A 27 -2.89 -1.20 -5.70
N LEU A 28 -3.64 -1.77 -4.75
CA LEU A 28 -4.33 -3.05 -4.96
C LEU A 28 -5.47 -2.94 -5.95
N GLU A 29 -6.27 -1.87 -5.91
CA GLU A 29 -7.30 -1.65 -6.93
C GLU A 29 -6.70 -1.60 -8.32
N TRP A 30 -5.57 -0.91 -8.50
CA TRP A 30 -4.87 -0.91 -9.77
C TRP A 30 -4.44 -2.32 -10.20
N CYS A 31 -3.90 -3.12 -9.28
CA CYS A 31 -3.57 -4.52 -9.54
C CYS A 31 -4.77 -5.36 -10.00
N ILE A 32 -5.92 -5.22 -9.33
CA ILE A 32 -7.16 -5.91 -9.71
C ILE A 32 -7.62 -5.44 -11.09
N TYR A 33 -7.48 -4.16 -11.38
CA TYR A 33 -7.87 -3.62 -12.68
C TYR A 33 -6.97 -4.13 -13.81
N GLU A 34 -5.65 -4.10 -13.61
CA GLU A 34 -4.65 -4.64 -14.55
C GLU A 34 -4.88 -6.11 -14.85
N SER A 35 -5.08 -6.93 -13.82
CA SER A 35 -5.34 -8.36 -14.01
C SER A 35 -6.64 -8.65 -14.79
N ARG A 36 -7.66 -7.78 -14.70
CA ARG A 36 -8.93 -7.92 -15.43
C ARG A 36 -8.87 -7.45 -16.87
N TYR A 37 -8.16 -6.36 -17.14
CA TYR A 37 -8.19 -5.69 -18.44
C TYR A 37 -6.89 -5.81 -19.23
N ALA A 38 -5.83 -6.37 -18.64
CA ALA A 38 -4.51 -6.62 -19.23
C ALA A 38 -4.03 -5.43 -20.09
N GLY A 39 -4.14 -4.23 -19.52
CA GLY A 39 -4.11 -2.97 -20.25
C GLY A 39 -2.77 -2.25 -20.24
N ASN A 40 -1.83 -2.64 -19.37
CA ASN A 40 -0.56 -1.93 -19.16
C ASN A 40 -0.82 -0.43 -18.94
N LEU A 41 -1.76 -0.15 -18.05
CA LEU A 41 -2.16 1.20 -17.68
C LEU A 41 -1.09 1.81 -16.78
N ASN A 42 -1.09 3.13 -16.79
CA ASN A 42 -0.21 3.88 -15.93
C ASN A 42 -0.58 3.62 -14.47
N SER A 43 0.44 3.32 -13.67
CA SER A 43 0.34 3.21 -12.22
C SER A 43 -0.36 4.44 -11.60
N PRO A 44 -1.15 4.28 -10.53
CA PRO A 44 -1.89 5.38 -9.94
C PRO A 44 -0.94 6.46 -9.41
N SER A 45 -1.18 7.71 -9.83
CA SER A 45 -0.46 8.86 -9.29
C SER A 45 -1.06 9.27 -7.95
N MET A 46 -0.29 9.17 -6.88
CA MET A 46 -0.77 9.54 -5.54
C MET A 46 -1.04 11.05 -5.44
N SER A 47 -2.23 11.37 -4.95
CA SER A 47 -2.68 12.74 -4.77
C SER A 47 -1.95 13.43 -3.60
N ALA A 48 -1.74 14.75 -3.74
CA ALA A 48 -1.14 15.60 -2.72
C ALA A 48 -2.18 16.20 -1.74
N ILE A 49 -3.36 15.58 -1.61
CA ILE A 49 -4.44 16.05 -0.72
C ILE A 49 -3.98 16.15 0.75
N TRP A 50 -2.97 15.36 1.16
CA TRP A 50 -2.41 15.38 2.51
C TRP A 50 -1.30 16.43 2.73
N GLY A 51 -1.10 17.35 1.78
CA GLY A 51 -0.16 18.47 1.87
C GLY A 51 1.00 18.35 0.88
N SER A 52 2.19 18.80 1.27
CA SER A 52 3.39 18.76 0.41
C SER A 52 4.01 17.36 0.26
N SER A 53 3.67 16.43 1.14
CA SER A 53 4.14 15.04 1.08
C SER A 53 3.10 14.19 0.37
N ARG A 54 3.56 13.38 -0.59
CA ARG A 54 2.71 12.37 -1.23
C ARG A 54 2.90 11.03 -0.51
N PRO A 55 1.84 10.28 -0.27
CA PRO A 55 2.00 8.90 0.17
C PRO A 55 2.63 8.08 -0.96
N THR A 56 3.42 7.09 -0.60
CA THR A 56 4.05 6.15 -1.54
C THR A 56 3.52 4.75 -1.28
N TYR A 57 3.68 3.86 -2.24
CA TYR A 57 3.32 2.46 -2.08
C TYR A 57 4.39 1.58 -2.70
N THR A 58 4.43 0.32 -2.28
CA THR A 58 5.22 -0.74 -2.91
C THR A 58 4.35 -1.98 -3.01
N ILE A 59 4.41 -2.68 -4.14
CA ILE A 59 3.67 -3.90 -4.37
C ILE A 59 4.65 -5.07 -4.34
N THR A 60 4.27 -6.13 -3.65
CA THR A 60 5.05 -7.38 -3.57
C THR A 60 4.11 -8.54 -3.83
N ASP A 61 4.49 -9.42 -4.75
CA ASP A 61 3.86 -10.72 -4.92
C ASP A 61 4.21 -11.62 -3.71
N LEU A 62 3.20 -12.29 -3.16
CA LEU A 62 3.33 -13.18 -2.01
C LEU A 62 3.90 -14.56 -2.38
N THR A 63 3.77 -14.96 -3.65
CA THR A 63 4.27 -16.23 -4.19
C THR A 63 5.69 -16.12 -4.71
N ALA A 64 6.03 -15.00 -5.35
CA ALA A 64 7.37 -14.67 -5.82
C ALA A 64 7.73 -13.21 -5.48
N PRO A 65 8.33 -12.93 -4.30
CA PRO A 65 8.54 -11.57 -3.82
C PRO A 65 9.54 -10.80 -4.69
N VAL A 66 9.02 -10.16 -5.74
CA VAL A 66 9.70 -9.14 -6.52
C VAL A 66 9.16 -7.80 -6.03
N PRO A 67 9.93 -7.04 -5.25
CA PRO A 67 9.52 -5.71 -4.84
C PRO A 67 9.50 -4.78 -6.05
N GLY A 68 8.38 -4.11 -6.29
CA GLY A 68 8.27 -3.12 -7.35
C GLY A 68 7.04 -2.24 -7.23
N ASP A 69 7.01 -1.16 -8.02
CA ASP A 69 5.84 -0.29 -8.21
C ASP A 69 4.95 -0.80 -9.35
N ILE A 70 5.22 -2.01 -9.85
CA ILE A 70 4.56 -2.62 -10.99
C ILE A 70 3.74 -3.79 -10.47
N CYS A 71 2.48 -3.87 -10.87
CA CYS A 71 1.69 -5.05 -10.58
C CYS A 71 2.16 -6.23 -11.44
N PRO A 72 2.64 -7.34 -10.86
CA PRO A 72 2.87 -8.55 -11.64
C PRO A 72 1.53 -9.03 -12.19
N LEU A 73 1.45 -9.22 -13.51
CA LEU A 73 0.27 -9.74 -14.21
C LEU A 73 0.24 -11.28 -14.15
N ASP A 74 0.50 -11.87 -12.98
CA ASP A 74 0.33 -13.31 -12.80
C ASP A 74 -1.15 -13.66 -12.66
N GLN A 75 -1.52 -14.89 -13.02
CA GLN A 75 -2.91 -15.36 -12.99
C GLN A 75 -3.44 -15.53 -11.54
N THR A 76 -2.58 -15.32 -10.55
CA THR A 76 -2.86 -15.43 -9.12
C THR A 76 -2.90 -14.05 -8.50
N LEU A 77 -4.03 -13.65 -7.93
CA LEU A 77 -4.24 -12.35 -7.27
C LEU A 77 -3.52 -12.25 -5.90
N SER A 78 -2.34 -12.88 -5.76
CA SER A 78 -1.62 -12.99 -4.49
C SER A 78 -0.65 -11.83 -4.32
N HIS A 79 -1.22 -10.65 -4.06
CA HIS A 79 -0.43 -9.42 -3.93
C HIS A 79 -0.58 -8.79 -2.57
N ARG A 80 0.50 -8.18 -2.11
CA ARG A 80 0.56 -7.31 -0.96
C ARG A 80 0.96 -5.92 -1.40
N ALA A 81 0.17 -4.92 -1.03
CA ALA A 81 0.53 -3.52 -1.17
C ALA A 81 0.88 -2.93 0.18
N VAL A 82 2.00 -2.22 0.27
CA VAL A 82 2.43 -1.50 1.46
C VAL A 82 2.45 -0.01 1.15
N GLY A 83 1.51 0.72 1.74
CA GLY A 83 1.46 2.17 1.66
C GLY A 83 2.24 2.81 2.80
N THR A 84 2.95 3.89 2.49
CA THR A 84 3.82 4.62 3.42
C THR A 84 3.52 6.12 3.38
N TYR A 85 3.31 6.71 4.55
CA TYR A 85 3.15 8.16 4.68
C TYR A 85 3.73 8.66 6.00
N ARG A 86 4.66 9.62 5.93
CA ARG A 86 5.32 10.24 7.10
C ARG A 86 5.85 9.24 8.13
N GLY A 87 6.42 8.13 7.65
CA GLY A 87 6.99 7.07 8.49
C GLY A 87 5.96 6.06 9.04
N VAL A 88 4.67 6.24 8.76
CA VAL A 88 3.63 5.25 9.04
C VAL A 88 3.44 4.36 7.84
N THR A 89 3.52 3.05 8.06
CA THR A 89 3.34 2.02 7.04
C THR A 89 2.09 1.20 7.32
N ARG A 90 1.29 0.95 6.29
CA ARG A 90 0.10 0.09 6.36
C ARG A 90 0.11 -0.85 5.16
N ALA A 91 -0.29 -2.10 5.39
CA ALA A 91 -0.28 -3.13 4.37
C ALA A 91 -1.69 -3.67 4.16
N LEU A 92 -2.01 -3.97 2.91
CA LEU A 92 -3.20 -4.71 2.50
C LEU A 92 -2.74 -5.90 1.65
N GLU A 93 -3.46 -6.99 1.77
CA GLU A 93 -3.14 -8.26 1.10
C GLU A 93 -4.40 -8.79 0.41
N LEU A 94 -4.21 -9.28 -0.81
CA LEU A 94 -5.20 -9.99 -1.60
C LEU A 94 -4.72 -11.43 -1.81
N PHE A 95 -5.67 -12.37 -1.76
CA PHE A 95 -5.46 -13.81 -1.89
C PHE A 95 -6.35 -14.38 -2.98
#